data_AF-A0A7S0FIC3-F1
#
_entry.id   AF-A0A7S0FIC3-F1
#
_cell.length_a   1.000
_cell.length_b   1.000
_cell.length_c   1.000
_cell.angle_alpha   90.00
_cell.angle_beta   90.00
_cell.angle_gamma   90.00
#
_symmetry.space_group_name_H-M   'P 1'
#
loop_
_entity.id
_entity.type
_entity.pdbx_description
1 polymer ?
#
loop_
_entity_poly.entity_id
_entity_poly.type
_entity_poly.pdbx_seq_one_letter_code
_entity_poly.pdbx_strand_id
1 'polypeptide(L)'
;CRERQLLVGGKKADLIVRLLDPEARPVQRLSRRKVQLTIHGLGLEPPEGHVTKSQKRPQVSMQALTVLMAQRSQELRPDGIEAIGALVRCMESEALLSGFLEPLRQLSAGGRVHARLNLNTETGRLSCRRPNLQNEPLGSRLPVRKAFAAPPGQRLIVADYAQLELRLVAHLADCEPMIELLKSGGDIHSRTAYRMFGEVREAVDSGEVLLDELAAEGCEPEREQPPVVKDHFPELRKRAKTLNFALLYGKTAFGLSKDWDISTHEAQEMIDRWFDSFPEVRAWKQCAESHARDAGARTLLGRA
;
A
#
# COMPACT_ATOMS: atom_id res chain seq x y z
N CYS A 1 0.68 -43.53 -2.04
CA CYS A 1 0.32 -42.69 -0.87
C CYS A 1 -1.05 -42.08 -1.11
N ARG A 2 -1.99 -42.27 -0.17
CA ARG A 2 -3.43 -41.96 -0.32
C ARG A 2 -3.68 -40.54 -0.83
N GLU A 3 -4.11 -40.45 -2.08
CA GLU A 3 -4.69 -39.28 -2.73
C GLU A 3 -5.83 -38.75 -1.87
N ARG A 4 -5.58 -37.63 -1.19
CA ARG A 4 -6.63 -36.89 -0.50
C ARG A 4 -7.43 -36.15 -1.56
N GLN A 5 -8.57 -36.72 -1.94
CA GLN A 5 -9.60 -36.03 -2.72
C GLN A 5 -9.86 -34.64 -2.10
N LEU A 6 -9.68 -33.60 -2.91
CA LEU A 6 -9.99 -32.23 -2.55
C LEU A 6 -11.50 -32.09 -2.35
N LEU A 7 -11.93 -31.97 -1.10
CA LEU A 7 -13.32 -31.67 -0.73
C LEU A 7 -13.49 -30.15 -0.72
N VAL A 8 -14.16 -29.62 -1.74
CA VAL A 8 -14.28 -28.19 -2.00
C VAL A 8 -15.72 -27.73 -1.77
N GLY A 9 -15.91 -26.58 -1.11
CA GLY A 9 -17.23 -26.01 -0.86
C GLY A 9 -17.28 -24.50 -1.11
N GLY A 10 -18.21 -24.06 -1.96
CA GLY A 10 -18.49 -22.64 -2.26
C GLY A 10 -18.18 -22.23 -3.71
N LYS A 11 -18.90 -21.23 -4.25
CA LYS A 11 -18.83 -20.86 -5.68
C LYS A 11 -17.41 -20.49 -6.16
N LYS A 12 -16.62 -19.78 -5.34
CA LYS A 12 -15.23 -19.40 -5.68
C LYS A 12 -14.28 -20.58 -5.64
N ALA A 13 -14.49 -21.48 -4.68
CA ALA A 13 -13.63 -22.62 -4.42
C ALA A 13 -13.75 -23.68 -5.54
N ASP A 14 -14.98 -23.92 -6.00
CA ASP A 14 -15.30 -24.84 -7.09
C ASP A 14 -14.74 -24.36 -8.44
N LEU A 15 -14.77 -23.04 -8.66
CA LEU A 15 -14.16 -22.41 -9.83
C LEU A 15 -12.64 -22.63 -9.85
N ILE A 16 -11.97 -22.41 -8.73
CA ILE A 16 -10.51 -22.53 -8.62
C ILE A 16 -10.05 -23.98 -8.84
N VAL A 17 -10.77 -24.97 -8.34
CA VAL A 17 -10.40 -26.39 -8.53
C VAL A 17 -10.56 -26.83 -9.98
N ARG A 18 -11.64 -26.43 -10.65
CA ARG A 18 -11.79 -26.69 -12.10
C ARG A 18 -10.76 -25.97 -12.96
N LEU A 19 -10.31 -24.80 -12.52
CA LEU A 19 -9.31 -24.01 -13.24
C LEU A 19 -7.89 -24.59 -13.10
N LEU A 20 -7.61 -25.33 -12.03
CA LEU A 20 -6.32 -25.97 -11.80
C LEU A 20 -6.29 -27.45 -12.20
N ASP A 21 -7.45 -28.10 -12.32
CA ASP A 21 -7.59 -29.46 -12.82
C ASP A 21 -8.93 -29.60 -13.57
N PRO A 22 -8.92 -29.46 -14.92
CA PRO A 22 -10.12 -29.55 -15.74
C PRO A 22 -10.84 -30.90 -15.68
N GLU A 23 -10.12 -31.97 -15.30
CA GLU A 23 -10.63 -33.34 -15.18
C GLU A 23 -11.22 -33.61 -13.77
N ALA A 24 -11.13 -32.65 -12.85
CA ALA A 24 -11.69 -32.79 -11.51
C ALA A 24 -13.22 -32.90 -11.56
N ARG A 25 -13.75 -34.05 -11.12
CA ARG A 25 -15.20 -34.31 -11.08
C ARG A 25 -15.92 -33.31 -10.16
N PRO A 26 -17.09 -32.77 -10.55
CA PRO A 26 -17.89 -31.91 -9.68
C PRO A 26 -18.29 -32.63 -8.39
N VAL A 27 -17.91 -32.08 -7.24
CA VAL A 27 -18.21 -32.67 -5.94
C VAL A 27 -19.69 -32.39 -5.60
N GLN A 28 -20.44 -33.46 -5.29
CA GLN A 28 -21.82 -33.35 -4.80
C GLN A 28 -21.89 -32.49 -3.53
N ARG A 29 -22.87 -31.59 -3.49
CA ARG A 29 -23.16 -30.67 -2.37
C ARG A 29 -23.10 -31.39 -1.02
N LEU A 30 -22.08 -31.08 -0.22
CA LEU A 30 -22.00 -31.49 1.18
C LEU A 30 -21.84 -30.27 2.11
N SER A 31 -22.93 -30.03 2.86
CA SER A 31 -23.07 -29.20 4.06
C SER A 31 -22.59 -27.74 4.04
N ARG A 32 -23.35 -26.85 4.70
CA ARG A 32 -23.05 -25.42 4.92
C ARG A 32 -21.85 -25.16 5.85
N ARG A 33 -20.77 -25.95 5.77
CA ARG A 33 -19.50 -25.57 6.40
C ARG A 33 -18.74 -24.66 5.43
N LYS A 34 -18.40 -23.44 5.87
CA LYS A 34 -17.51 -22.54 5.12
C LYS A 34 -16.15 -23.23 4.97
N VAL A 35 -15.95 -23.98 3.89
CA VAL A 35 -14.64 -24.54 3.54
C VAL A 35 -13.86 -23.39 2.90
N GLN A 36 -12.89 -22.84 3.63
CA GLN A 36 -11.94 -21.89 3.07
C GLN A 36 -10.93 -22.67 2.23
N LEU A 37 -10.95 -22.46 0.92
CA LEU A 37 -9.91 -22.91 0.02
C LEU A 37 -8.58 -22.29 0.49
N THR A 38 -7.51 -23.08 0.60
CA THR A 38 -6.16 -22.63 0.97
C THR A 38 -5.22 -22.84 -0.22
N ILE A 39 -4.08 -22.13 -0.28
CA ILE A 39 -3.07 -22.32 -1.34
C ILE A 39 -2.59 -23.79 -1.40
N HIS A 40 -2.45 -24.48 -0.28
CA HIS A 40 -2.17 -25.94 -0.27
C HIS A 40 -3.27 -26.77 -0.96
N GLY A 41 -4.53 -26.35 -0.86
CA GLY A 41 -5.64 -27.00 -1.56
C GLY A 41 -5.56 -26.86 -3.08
N LEU A 42 -4.61 -26.06 -3.58
CA LEU A 42 -4.32 -25.85 -5.01
C LEU A 42 -3.13 -26.69 -5.49
N GLY A 43 -2.52 -27.49 -4.61
CA GLY A 43 -1.24 -28.15 -4.88
C GLY A 43 -0.05 -27.19 -4.92
N LEU A 44 -0.24 -25.96 -4.40
CA LEU A 44 0.77 -24.92 -4.37
C LEU A 44 1.26 -24.71 -2.94
N GLU A 45 2.53 -24.35 -2.81
CA GLU A 45 3.10 -23.90 -1.54
C GLU A 45 2.80 -22.41 -1.34
N PRO A 46 2.34 -21.99 -0.15
CA PRO A 46 2.15 -20.57 0.15
C PRO A 46 3.48 -19.80 0.09
N PRO A 47 3.47 -18.54 -0.37
CA PRO A 47 4.64 -17.67 -0.19
C PRO A 47 4.95 -17.51 1.30
N GLU A 48 6.25 -17.40 1.63
CA GLU A 48 6.69 -17.26 3.01
C GLU A 48 6.01 -16.06 3.71
N GLY A 49 5.52 -16.27 4.94
CA GLY A 49 4.83 -15.23 5.71
C GLY A 49 3.32 -15.09 5.41
N HIS A 50 2.80 -15.71 4.35
CA HIS A 50 1.38 -15.68 3.99
C HIS A 50 0.58 -16.82 4.60
N VAL A 51 0.74 -17.02 5.92
CA VAL A 51 -0.03 -18.00 6.72
C VAL A 51 -0.87 -17.30 7.78
N THR A 52 -2.01 -17.88 8.16
CA THR A 52 -2.88 -17.34 9.22
C THR A 52 -2.16 -17.39 10.57
N LYS A 53 -2.22 -16.31 11.36
CA LYS A 53 -1.58 -16.22 12.68
C LYS A 53 -1.99 -17.30 13.68
N SER A 54 -3.25 -17.77 13.64
CA SER A 54 -3.76 -18.73 14.64
C SER A 54 -3.66 -20.20 14.26
N GLN A 55 -3.55 -20.53 12.97
CA GLN A 55 -3.63 -21.93 12.51
C GLN A 55 -2.55 -22.34 11.50
N LYS A 56 -1.58 -21.45 11.19
CA LYS A 56 -0.54 -21.65 10.15
C LYS A 56 -1.09 -22.14 8.80
N ARG A 57 -2.36 -21.84 8.48
CA ARG A 57 -2.98 -22.19 7.20
C ARG A 57 -2.59 -21.16 6.13
N PRO A 58 -2.38 -21.57 4.88
CA PRO A 58 -2.17 -20.62 3.79
C PRO A 58 -3.30 -19.60 3.66
N GLN A 59 -2.94 -18.33 3.51
CA GLN A 59 -3.91 -17.27 3.22
C GLN A 59 -4.22 -17.20 1.72
N VAL A 60 -5.50 -17.08 1.37
CA VAL A 60 -5.93 -16.74 0.00
C VAL A 60 -6.35 -15.28 -0.02
N SER A 61 -5.40 -14.39 0.31
CA SER A 61 -5.57 -12.94 0.20
C SER A 61 -5.14 -12.45 -1.19
N MET A 62 -5.62 -11.28 -1.61
CA MET A 62 -5.19 -10.68 -2.88
C MET A 62 -3.66 -10.57 -2.93
N GLN A 63 -3.04 -10.10 -1.84
CA GLN A 63 -1.58 -9.99 -1.72
C GLN A 63 -0.88 -11.34 -1.87
N ALA A 64 -1.35 -12.39 -1.19
CA ALA A 64 -0.73 -13.72 -1.28
C ALA A 64 -0.79 -14.28 -2.71
N LEU A 65 -1.91 -14.06 -3.42
CA LEU A 65 -2.06 -14.48 -4.82
C LEU A 65 -1.21 -13.64 -5.77
N THR A 66 -1.14 -12.33 -5.58
CA THR A 66 -0.29 -11.43 -6.39
C THR A 66 1.18 -11.79 -6.24
N VAL A 67 1.66 -12.04 -5.02
CA VAL A 67 3.03 -12.48 -4.76
C VAL A 67 3.29 -13.85 -5.42
N LEU A 68 2.35 -14.79 -5.30
CA LEU A 68 2.47 -16.10 -5.95
C LEU A 68 2.58 -15.99 -7.48
N MET A 69 1.78 -15.11 -8.11
CA MET A 69 1.89 -14.84 -9.55
C MET A 69 3.24 -14.21 -9.90
N ALA A 70 3.74 -13.27 -9.10
CA ALA A 70 5.02 -12.60 -9.36
C ALA A 70 6.20 -13.59 -9.27
N GLN A 71 6.25 -14.41 -8.23
CA GLN A 71 7.39 -15.28 -7.93
C GLN A 71 7.38 -16.58 -8.74
N ARG A 72 6.21 -17.15 -9.04
CA ARG A 72 6.10 -18.53 -9.58
C ARG A 72 5.29 -18.63 -10.87
N SER A 73 5.07 -17.53 -11.59
CA SER A 73 4.34 -17.54 -12.87
C SER A 73 4.89 -18.56 -13.86
N GLN A 74 6.21 -18.76 -13.91
CA GLN A 74 6.86 -19.72 -14.82
C GLN A 74 6.57 -21.19 -14.49
N GLU A 75 6.20 -21.50 -13.24
CA GLU A 75 5.86 -22.85 -12.80
C GLU A 75 4.38 -23.18 -12.99
N LEU A 76 3.57 -22.16 -13.32
CA LEU A 76 2.14 -22.28 -13.50
C LEU A 76 1.82 -22.52 -14.99
N ARG A 77 0.83 -23.37 -15.24
CA ARG A 77 0.25 -23.48 -16.58
C ARG A 77 -0.42 -22.16 -16.98
N PRO A 78 -0.49 -21.83 -18.28
CA PRO A 78 -1.18 -20.63 -18.76
C PRO A 78 -2.59 -20.44 -18.18
N ASP A 79 -3.39 -21.52 -18.17
CA ASP A 79 -4.75 -21.50 -17.61
C ASP A 79 -4.77 -21.21 -16.10
N GLY A 80 -3.73 -21.65 -15.37
CA GLY A 80 -3.57 -21.38 -13.95
C GLY A 80 -3.23 -19.91 -13.66
N ILE A 81 -2.40 -19.30 -14.51
CA ILE A 81 -2.09 -17.86 -14.44
C ILE A 81 -3.35 -17.04 -14.70
N GLU A 82 -4.10 -17.39 -15.75
CA GLU A 82 -5.36 -16.74 -16.08
C GLU A 82 -6.38 -16.87 -14.95
N ALA A 83 -6.51 -18.06 -14.38
CA ALA A 83 -7.39 -18.38 -13.27
C ALA A 83 -7.11 -17.55 -12.01
N ILE A 84 -5.85 -17.50 -11.58
CA ILE A 84 -5.45 -16.72 -10.40
C ILE A 84 -5.68 -15.23 -10.68
N GLY A 85 -5.35 -14.75 -11.88
CA GLY A 85 -5.65 -13.39 -12.29
C GLY A 85 -7.15 -13.07 -12.27
N ALA A 86 -8.01 -13.99 -12.73
CA ALA A 86 -9.46 -13.84 -12.68
C ALA A 86 -9.99 -13.83 -11.24
N LEU A 87 -9.43 -14.66 -10.37
CA LEU A 87 -9.77 -14.68 -8.95
C LEU A 87 -9.42 -13.36 -8.26
N VAL A 88 -8.21 -12.82 -8.48
CA VAL A 88 -7.80 -11.52 -7.94
C VAL A 88 -8.76 -10.43 -8.39
N ARG A 89 -9.09 -10.35 -9.69
CA ARG A 89 -10.07 -9.38 -10.22
C ARG A 89 -11.45 -9.54 -9.58
N CYS A 90 -11.90 -10.77 -9.34
CA CYS A 90 -13.16 -11.03 -8.65
C CYS A 90 -13.13 -10.56 -7.19
N MET A 91 -12.02 -10.80 -6.48
CA MET A 91 -11.82 -10.33 -5.11
C MET A 91 -11.78 -8.80 -5.01
N GLU A 92 -11.10 -8.12 -5.93
CA GLU A 92 -11.09 -6.65 -6.05
C GLU A 92 -12.50 -6.11 -6.26
N SER A 93 -13.24 -6.70 -7.21
CA SER A 93 -14.60 -6.29 -7.54
C SER A 93 -15.56 -6.49 -6.37
N GLU A 94 -15.44 -7.60 -5.64
CA GLU A 94 -16.26 -7.86 -4.46
C GLU A 94 -15.92 -6.95 -3.29
N ALA A 95 -14.63 -6.66 -3.07
CA ALA A 95 -14.20 -5.70 -2.05
C ALA A 95 -14.77 -4.30 -2.33
N LEU A 96 -14.76 -3.88 -3.59
CA LEU A 96 -15.36 -2.61 -4.01
C LEU A 96 -16.88 -2.60 -3.86
N LEU A 97 -17.54 -3.62 -4.41
CA LEU A 97 -19.00 -3.72 -4.41
C LEU A 97 -19.57 -3.79 -2.99
N SER A 98 -19.13 -4.79 -2.21
CA SER A 98 -19.68 -5.06 -0.89
C SER A 98 -19.15 -4.12 0.20
N GLY A 99 -17.87 -3.74 0.10
CA GLY A 99 -17.22 -2.92 1.10
C GLY A 99 -17.50 -1.42 0.97
N PHE A 100 -17.85 -0.95 -0.24
CA PHE A 100 -17.96 0.48 -0.51
C PHE A 100 -19.24 0.87 -1.25
N LEU A 101 -19.50 0.31 -2.44
CA LEU A 101 -20.60 0.76 -3.31
C LEU A 101 -21.99 0.44 -2.74
N GLU A 102 -22.18 -0.77 -2.20
CA GLU A 102 -23.47 -1.17 -1.65
C GLU A 102 -23.83 -0.38 -0.37
N PRO A 103 -22.91 -0.18 0.60
CA PRO A 103 -23.14 0.76 1.70
C PRO A 103 -23.44 2.19 1.26
N LEU A 104 -22.75 2.70 0.24
CA LEU A 104 -23.04 4.03 -0.32
C LEU A 104 -24.46 4.12 -0.87
N ARG A 105 -24.88 3.12 -1.65
CA ARG A 105 -26.21 3.06 -2.27
C ARG A 105 -27.30 2.97 -1.21
N GLN A 106 -27.13 2.12 -0.20
CA GLN A 106 -28.11 1.89 0.86
C GLN A 106 -28.27 3.10 1.79
N LEU A 107 -27.20 3.87 2.01
CA LEU A 107 -27.18 5.00 2.94
C LEU A 107 -27.33 6.36 2.22
N SER A 108 -27.56 6.34 0.90
CA SER A 108 -27.89 7.53 0.14
C SER A 108 -29.34 7.93 0.40
N ALA A 109 -29.56 9.18 0.82
CA ALA A 109 -30.88 9.76 1.05
C ALA A 109 -30.98 11.09 0.29
N GLY A 110 -31.97 11.22 -0.59
CA GLY A 110 -32.20 12.45 -1.35
C GLY A 110 -31.02 12.87 -2.25
N GLY A 111 -30.24 11.91 -2.77
CA GLY A 111 -29.05 12.18 -3.58
C GLY A 111 -27.83 12.63 -2.78
N ARG A 112 -27.87 12.53 -1.44
CA ARG A 112 -26.75 12.85 -0.54
C ARG A 112 -26.37 11.64 0.31
N VAL A 113 -25.10 11.56 0.67
CA VAL A 113 -24.56 10.55 1.59
C VAL A 113 -24.10 11.25 2.86
N HIS A 114 -24.56 10.77 4.01
CA HIS A 114 -24.24 11.35 5.32
C HIS A 114 -23.40 10.36 6.13
N ALA A 115 -22.08 10.55 6.14
CA ALA A 115 -21.16 9.77 6.96
C ALA A 115 -21.19 10.21 8.43
N ARG A 116 -20.78 9.30 9.33
CA ARG A 116 -20.56 9.59 10.75
C ARG A 116 -19.07 9.60 11.06
N LEU A 117 -18.59 10.70 11.62
CA LEU A 117 -17.22 10.85 12.11
C LEU A 117 -17.15 10.48 13.59
N ASN A 118 -16.12 9.75 13.96
CA ASN A 118 -15.78 9.39 15.33
C ASN A 118 -14.46 10.09 15.71
N LEU A 119 -14.50 10.83 16.82
CA LEU A 119 -13.38 11.61 17.33
C LEU A 119 -12.47 10.80 18.28
N ASN A 120 -12.97 9.67 18.77
CA ASN A 120 -12.31 8.87 19.81
C ASN A 120 -11.49 7.73 19.19
N THR A 121 -10.38 8.07 18.55
CA THR A 121 -9.34 7.08 18.19
C THR A 121 -8.11 7.30 19.05
N GLU A 122 -7.30 6.26 19.25
CA GLU A 122 -6.08 6.31 20.08
C GLU A 122 -5.13 7.43 19.64
N THR A 123 -4.91 7.56 18.33
CA THR A 123 -4.00 8.57 17.76
C THR A 123 -4.64 9.97 17.65
N GLY A 124 -5.93 10.12 17.94
CA GLY A 124 -6.69 11.34 17.71
C GLY A 124 -7.11 11.58 16.26
N ARG A 125 -6.82 10.65 15.33
CA ARG A 125 -7.36 10.69 13.96
C ARG A 125 -8.89 10.56 13.96
N LEU A 126 -9.54 11.17 12.98
CA LEU A 126 -10.96 10.91 12.73
C LEU A 126 -11.12 9.51 12.14
N SER A 127 -12.13 8.76 12.59
CA SER A 127 -12.59 7.57 11.87
C SER A 127 -14.00 7.75 11.30
N CYS A 128 -14.25 7.21 10.12
CA CYS A 128 -15.48 7.42 9.36
C CYS A 128 -16.25 6.10 9.22
N ARG A 129 -17.57 6.15 9.47
CA ARG A 129 -18.46 4.98 9.38
C ARG A 129 -19.85 5.36 8.89
N ARG A 130 -20.56 4.36 8.34
CA ARG A 130 -21.94 4.46 7.84
C ARG A 130 -22.15 5.63 6.85
N PRO A 131 -21.57 5.60 5.64
CA PRO A 131 -20.50 4.70 5.15
C PRO A 131 -19.10 5.23 5.48
N ASN A 132 -18.06 4.42 5.31
CA ASN A 132 -16.68 4.88 5.49
C ASN A 132 -16.22 5.61 4.22
N LEU A 133 -16.20 6.95 4.26
CA LEU A 133 -15.76 7.82 3.17
C LEU A 133 -14.27 8.15 3.20
N GLN A 134 -13.51 7.66 4.18
CA GLN A 134 -12.05 7.87 4.24
C GLN A 134 -11.28 6.82 3.43
N ASN A 135 -11.82 5.61 3.30
CA ASN A 135 -11.14 4.47 2.68
C ASN A 135 -11.87 3.99 1.43
N GLU A 136 -11.58 4.62 0.30
CA GLU A 136 -11.92 4.05 -1.01
C GLU A 136 -11.02 2.83 -1.28
N PRO A 137 -11.56 1.67 -1.69
CA PRO A 137 -10.75 0.52 -2.06
C PRO A 137 -9.72 0.88 -3.15
N LEU A 138 -8.44 0.62 -2.86
CA LEU A 138 -7.33 0.85 -3.79
C LEU A 138 -7.52 0.00 -5.06
N GLY A 139 -7.15 0.57 -6.21
CA GLY A 139 -7.15 -0.17 -7.48
C GLY A 139 -8.51 -0.34 -8.16
N SER A 140 -9.54 0.38 -7.72
CA SER A 140 -10.83 0.40 -8.40
C SER A 140 -10.67 0.88 -9.85
N ARG A 141 -11.03 0.02 -10.82
CA ARG A 141 -11.16 0.40 -12.24
C ARG A 141 -12.30 1.38 -12.48
N LEU A 142 -13.24 1.47 -11.53
CA LEU A 142 -14.35 2.41 -11.58
C LEU A 142 -13.92 3.75 -11.02
N PRO A 143 -14.24 4.87 -11.67
CA PRO A 143 -13.90 6.20 -11.20
C PRO A 143 -14.86 6.65 -10.09
N VAL A 144 -14.86 5.97 -8.95
CA VAL A 144 -15.89 6.15 -7.91
C VAL A 144 -15.90 7.57 -7.34
N ARG A 145 -14.74 8.23 -7.27
CA ARG A 145 -14.66 9.66 -6.91
C ARG A 145 -15.51 10.57 -7.78
N LYS A 146 -15.71 10.24 -9.07
CA LYS A 146 -16.57 11.02 -9.98
C LYS A 146 -18.05 10.95 -9.62
N ALA A 147 -18.47 9.98 -8.80
CA ALA A 147 -19.83 9.90 -8.28
C ALA A 147 -20.13 10.96 -7.19
N PHE A 148 -19.09 11.56 -6.60
CA PHE A 148 -19.23 12.64 -5.62
C PHE A 148 -19.10 13.99 -6.34
N ALA A 149 -20.20 14.75 -6.37
CA ALA A 149 -20.27 16.02 -7.07
C ALA A 149 -20.82 17.14 -6.17
N ALA A 150 -20.43 18.37 -6.46
CA ALA A 150 -21.08 19.55 -5.89
C ALA A 150 -22.49 19.67 -6.46
N PRO A 151 -23.47 20.19 -5.69
CA PRO A 151 -24.76 20.55 -6.26
C PRO A 151 -24.62 21.68 -7.29
N PRO A 152 -25.64 21.91 -8.15
CA PRO A 152 -25.63 22.99 -9.13
C PRO A 152 -25.28 24.35 -8.52
N GLY A 153 -24.44 25.13 -9.22
CA GLY A 153 -23.95 26.43 -8.73
C GLY A 153 -22.83 26.36 -7.70
N GLN A 154 -22.42 25.17 -7.25
CA GLN A 154 -21.33 25.00 -6.28
C GLN A 154 -20.12 24.28 -6.88
N ARG A 155 -19.02 24.23 -6.11
CA ARG A 155 -17.78 23.51 -6.43
C ARG A 155 -17.29 22.78 -5.18
N LEU A 156 -16.67 21.62 -5.38
CA LEU A 156 -15.94 20.93 -4.32
C LEU A 156 -14.51 21.48 -4.30
N ILE A 157 -14.04 21.86 -3.12
CA ILE A 157 -12.65 22.26 -2.89
C ILE A 157 -11.98 21.11 -2.16
N VAL A 158 -10.87 20.62 -2.70
CA VAL A 158 -10.06 19.57 -2.08
C VAL A 158 -8.74 20.20 -1.68
N ALA A 159 -8.42 20.09 -0.39
CA ALA A 159 -7.14 20.52 0.17
C ALA A 159 -6.49 19.33 0.87
N ASP A 160 -5.25 19.03 0.49
CA ASP A 160 -4.44 17.96 1.07
C ASP A 160 -3.07 18.54 1.45
N TYR A 161 -2.57 18.15 2.62
CA TYR A 161 -1.26 18.61 3.07
C TYR A 161 -0.17 17.83 2.35
N ALA A 162 0.63 18.54 1.56
CA ALA A 162 1.80 17.96 0.89
C ALA A 162 2.79 17.40 1.93
N GLN A 163 3.00 16.07 1.89
CA GLN A 163 4.01 15.38 2.69
C GLN A 163 3.88 15.63 4.22
N LEU A 164 2.66 15.78 4.74
CA LEU A 164 2.40 16.21 6.13
C LEU A 164 3.23 15.49 7.19
N GLU A 165 3.21 14.15 7.19
CA GLU A 165 3.92 13.39 8.23
C GLU A 165 5.44 13.56 8.15
N LEU A 166 5.99 13.75 6.95
CA LEU A 166 7.42 14.02 6.80
C LEU A 166 7.79 15.43 7.25
N ARG A 167 6.89 16.40 7.09
CA ARG A 167 7.05 17.74 7.69
C ARG A 167 7.04 17.66 9.22
N LEU A 168 6.16 16.84 9.79
CA LEU A 168 6.12 16.62 11.24
C LEU A 168 7.40 15.95 11.73
N VAL A 169 7.90 14.94 11.03
CA VAL A 169 9.16 14.28 11.40
C VAL A 169 10.34 15.23 11.28
N ALA A 170 10.44 15.99 10.19
CA ALA A 170 11.49 16.99 10.00
C ALA A 170 11.52 17.98 11.18
N HIS A 171 10.36 18.45 11.63
CA HIS A 171 10.23 19.34 12.78
C HIS A 171 10.55 18.64 14.11
N LEU A 172 9.98 17.46 14.38
CA LEU A 172 10.15 16.75 15.65
C LEU A 172 11.59 16.24 15.86
N ALA A 173 12.26 15.88 14.77
CA ALA A 173 13.64 15.41 14.78
C ALA A 173 14.66 16.54 14.64
N ASP A 174 14.22 17.79 14.43
CA ASP A 174 15.08 18.93 14.11
C ASP A 174 16.06 18.63 12.94
N CYS A 175 15.55 17.97 11.90
CA CYS A 175 16.34 17.50 10.78
C CYS A 175 16.47 18.60 9.73
N GLU A 176 17.50 19.44 9.87
CA GLU A 176 17.75 20.60 8.98
C GLU A 176 17.77 20.23 7.49
N PRO A 177 18.42 19.12 7.04
CA PRO A 177 18.37 18.74 5.63
C PRO A 177 16.96 18.45 5.11
N MET A 178 16.08 17.85 5.94
CA MET A 178 14.68 17.64 5.56
C MET A 178 13.89 18.94 5.58
N ILE A 179 14.14 19.82 6.55
CA ILE A 179 13.46 21.11 6.68
C ILE A 179 13.76 21.99 5.46
N GLU A 180 15.04 22.14 5.09
CA GLU A 180 15.45 22.97 3.96
C GLU A 180 14.91 22.42 2.64
N LEU A 181 14.97 21.10 2.44
CA LEU A 181 14.35 20.44 1.30
C LEU A 181 12.85 20.73 1.18
N LEU A 182 12.13 20.73 2.30
CA LEU A 182 10.68 21.01 2.32
C LEU A 182 10.34 22.49 2.14
N LYS A 183 11.25 23.40 2.51
CA LYS A 183 11.11 24.86 2.31
C LYS A 183 11.37 25.27 0.87
N SER A 184 12.31 24.62 0.18
CA SER A 184 12.58 24.86 -1.24
C SER A 184 11.54 24.26 -2.20
N GLY A 185 10.44 23.71 -1.68
CA GLY A 185 9.39 23.09 -2.49
C GLY A 185 9.71 21.67 -2.96
N GLY A 186 10.79 21.06 -2.45
CA GLY A 186 11.22 19.72 -2.82
C GLY A 186 10.30 18.61 -2.35
N ASP A 187 10.55 17.42 -2.90
CA ASP A 187 9.81 16.20 -2.59
C ASP A 187 10.74 15.16 -1.96
N ILE A 188 10.53 14.87 -0.68
CA ILE A 188 11.35 13.90 0.06
C ILE A 188 11.22 12.51 -0.56
N HIS A 189 10.08 12.16 -1.17
CA HIS A 189 9.93 10.86 -1.82
C HIS A 189 10.79 10.77 -3.09
N SER A 190 10.81 11.82 -3.91
CA SER A 190 11.74 11.95 -5.04
C SER A 190 13.19 11.91 -4.58
N ARG A 191 13.54 12.66 -3.52
CA ARG A 191 14.89 12.65 -2.96
C ARG A 191 15.29 11.28 -2.43
N THR A 192 14.38 10.56 -1.80
CA THR A 192 14.59 9.17 -1.40
C THR A 192 14.76 8.27 -2.63
N ALA A 193 13.95 8.43 -3.67
CA ALA A 193 14.07 7.63 -4.89
C ALA A 193 15.45 7.79 -5.54
N TYR A 194 15.93 9.03 -5.66
CA TYR A 194 17.28 9.38 -6.13
C TYR A 194 18.38 8.66 -5.33
N ARG A 195 18.24 8.54 -4.01
CA ARG A 195 19.25 7.87 -3.16
C ARG A 195 19.15 6.34 -3.16
N MET A 196 17.97 5.80 -3.46
CA MET A 196 17.70 4.36 -3.33
C MET A 196 17.87 3.60 -4.63
N PHE A 197 17.57 4.22 -5.78
CA PHE A 197 17.48 3.55 -7.07
C PHE A 197 18.53 4.12 -8.04
N GLY A 198 19.39 3.23 -8.56
CA GLY A 198 20.49 3.61 -9.46
C GLY A 198 20.01 4.33 -10.72
N GLU A 199 18.93 3.85 -11.33
CA GLU A 199 18.32 4.45 -12.53
C GLU A 199 17.83 5.89 -12.32
N VAL A 200 17.27 6.20 -11.14
CA VAL A 200 16.87 7.58 -10.81
C VAL A 200 18.10 8.45 -10.61
N ARG A 201 19.14 7.91 -9.94
CA ARG A 201 20.38 8.64 -9.72
C ARG A 201 21.09 8.97 -11.02
N GLU A 202 21.24 7.99 -11.91
CA GLU A 202 21.88 8.15 -13.22
C GLU A 202 21.17 9.19 -14.08
N ALA A 203 19.83 9.16 -14.13
CA ALA A 203 19.02 10.14 -14.88
C ALA A 203 19.10 11.56 -14.30
N VAL A 204 19.22 11.70 -12.98
CA VAL A 204 19.40 13.01 -12.35
C VAL A 204 20.82 13.53 -12.55
N ASP A 205 21.83 12.69 -12.36
CA ASP A 205 23.24 13.05 -12.47
C ASP A 205 23.63 13.39 -13.93
N SER A 206 22.94 12.79 -14.92
CA SER A 206 23.11 13.12 -16.35
C SER A 206 22.40 14.40 -16.79
N GLY A 207 21.52 14.96 -15.94
CA GLY A 207 20.69 16.11 -16.25
C GLY A 207 19.43 15.80 -17.09
N GLU A 208 19.12 14.52 -17.33
CA GLU A 208 17.90 14.10 -18.02
C GLU A 208 16.64 14.40 -17.19
N VAL A 209 16.75 14.31 -15.86
CA VAL A 209 15.64 14.50 -14.92
C VAL A 209 16.07 15.45 -13.81
N LEU A 210 15.20 16.37 -13.42
CA LEU A 210 15.47 17.28 -12.31
C LEU A 210 14.89 16.76 -11.00
N LEU A 211 15.59 17.10 -9.91
CA LEU A 211 15.01 17.01 -8.58
C LEU A 211 13.97 18.12 -8.38
N ASP A 212 12.89 17.82 -7.67
CA ASP A 212 11.74 18.70 -7.49
C ASP A 212 12.11 20.10 -6.95
N GLU A 213 13.08 20.17 -6.05
CA GLU A 213 13.61 21.41 -5.47
C GLU A 213 14.39 22.25 -6.50
N LEU A 214 15.10 21.63 -7.44
CA LEU A 214 15.88 22.35 -8.45
C LEU A 214 14.99 22.93 -9.55
N ALA A 215 13.88 22.26 -9.86
CA ALA A 215 12.86 22.79 -10.75
C ALA A 215 12.13 24.02 -10.16
N ALA A 216 12.10 24.17 -8.83
CA ALA A 216 11.49 25.32 -8.17
C ALA A 216 12.35 26.60 -8.25
N GLU A 217 13.66 26.48 -8.46
CA GLU A 217 14.62 27.59 -8.45
C GLU A 217 14.86 28.23 -9.84
N GLY A 218 14.49 27.57 -10.93
CA GLY A 218 14.70 28.04 -12.30
C GLY A 218 13.41 28.38 -13.05
N CYS A 219 12.97 29.64 -13.01
CA CYS A 219 11.91 30.15 -13.90
C CYS A 219 12.50 31.00 -15.02
N GLU A 220 13.12 30.36 -16.01
CA GLU A 220 13.32 30.93 -17.35
C GLU A 220 12.20 30.37 -18.24
N PRO A 221 11.17 31.16 -18.61
CA PRO A 221 9.93 30.67 -19.20
C PRO A 221 10.04 30.12 -20.64
N GLU A 222 11.23 30.18 -21.26
CA GLU A 222 11.41 29.92 -22.70
C GLU A 222 12.22 28.65 -23.04
N ARG A 223 12.78 27.94 -22.05
CA ARG A 223 13.46 26.66 -22.26
C ARG A 223 12.62 25.49 -21.78
N GLU A 224 12.51 24.46 -22.62
CA GLU A 224 11.91 23.18 -22.25
C GLU A 224 12.72 22.58 -21.10
N GLN A 225 12.14 22.58 -19.90
CA GLN A 225 12.82 22.08 -18.71
C GLN A 225 12.75 20.55 -18.68
N PRO A 226 13.82 19.87 -18.23
CA PRO A 226 13.74 18.43 -18.02
C PRO A 226 12.62 18.08 -17.01
N PRO A 227 11.96 16.93 -17.17
CA PRO A 227 10.91 16.52 -16.24
C PRO A 227 11.47 16.32 -14.84
N VAL A 228 10.63 16.46 -13.82
CA VAL A 228 11.02 16.16 -12.43
C VAL A 228 10.88 14.68 -12.09
N VAL A 229 11.64 14.21 -11.10
CA VAL A 229 11.63 12.81 -10.65
C VAL A 229 10.22 12.28 -10.39
N LYS A 230 9.34 13.08 -9.77
CA LYS A 230 7.97 12.63 -9.46
C LYS A 230 7.12 12.31 -10.69
N ASP A 231 7.42 12.94 -11.82
CA ASP A 231 6.66 12.83 -13.06
C ASP A 231 7.31 11.81 -14.00
N HIS A 232 8.65 11.76 -14.04
CA HIS A 232 9.39 10.79 -14.86
C HIS A 232 9.44 9.39 -14.23
N PHE A 233 9.57 9.29 -12.91
CA PHE A 233 9.67 8.02 -12.17
C PHE A 233 8.54 7.84 -11.14
N PRO A 234 7.26 7.86 -11.54
CA PRO A 234 6.13 7.85 -10.59
C PRO A 234 6.07 6.58 -9.74
N GLU A 235 6.40 5.41 -10.30
CA GLU A 235 6.39 4.15 -9.57
C GLU A 235 7.56 4.04 -8.58
N LEU A 236 8.76 4.53 -8.92
CA LEU A 236 9.90 4.54 -8.01
C LEU A 236 9.71 5.56 -6.89
N ARG A 237 9.15 6.73 -7.21
CA ARG A 237 8.72 7.68 -6.18
C ARG A 237 7.68 7.07 -5.26
N LYS A 238 6.73 6.28 -5.77
CA LYS A 238 5.73 5.58 -4.95
C LYS A 238 6.36 4.49 -4.07
N ARG A 239 7.37 3.76 -4.56
CA ARG A 239 8.19 2.84 -3.74
C ARG A 239 8.93 3.59 -2.65
N ALA A 240 9.62 4.69 -2.99
CA ALA A 240 10.31 5.56 -2.03
C ALA A 240 9.35 6.15 -0.97
N LYS A 241 8.15 6.56 -1.37
CA LYS A 241 7.08 6.96 -0.45
C LYS A 241 6.72 5.84 0.51
N THR A 242 6.54 4.64 0.00
CA THR A 242 6.22 3.45 0.82
C THR A 242 7.35 3.13 1.79
N LEU A 243 8.61 3.28 1.36
CA LEU A 243 9.78 3.14 2.22
C LEU A 243 9.78 4.19 3.33
N ASN A 244 9.65 5.48 3.00
CA ASN A 244 9.64 6.56 3.99
C ASN A 244 8.65 6.27 5.12
N PHE A 245 7.39 5.96 4.79
CA PHE A 245 6.40 5.61 5.81
C PHE A 245 6.74 4.31 6.55
N ALA A 246 7.20 3.28 5.84
CA ALA A 246 7.60 2.03 6.49
C ALA A 246 8.66 2.26 7.58
N LEU A 247 9.66 3.08 7.32
CA LEU A 247 10.75 3.35 8.27
C LEU A 247 10.28 4.20 9.46
N LEU A 248 9.46 5.23 9.21
CA LEU A 248 8.84 6.03 10.26
C LEU A 248 7.99 5.18 11.20
N TYR A 249 7.26 4.21 10.64
CA TYR A 249 6.40 3.30 11.41
C TYR A 249 7.11 2.01 11.88
N GLY A 250 8.44 1.97 11.84
CA GLY A 250 9.21 0.90 12.49
C GLY A 250 9.26 -0.43 11.74
N LYS A 251 9.06 -0.44 10.43
CA LYS A 251 9.28 -1.64 9.61
C LYS A 251 10.76 -2.06 9.67
N THR A 252 10.98 -3.35 9.87
CA THR A 252 12.32 -3.96 9.94
C THR A 252 12.79 -4.42 8.55
N ALA A 253 14.09 -4.71 8.41
CA ALA A 253 14.65 -5.28 7.18
C ALA A 253 13.93 -6.55 6.73
N PHE A 254 13.55 -7.43 7.67
CA PHE A 254 12.76 -8.62 7.36
C PHE A 254 11.37 -8.28 6.82
N GLY A 255 10.68 -7.30 7.40
CA GLY A 255 9.37 -6.88 6.90
C GLY A 255 9.46 -6.25 5.51
N LEU A 256 10.47 -5.42 5.29
CA LEU A 256 10.72 -4.76 4.01
C LEU A 256 11.12 -5.76 2.92
N SER A 257 11.98 -6.75 3.25
CA SER A 257 12.43 -7.77 2.31
C SER A 257 11.26 -8.62 1.77
N LYS A 258 10.29 -8.94 2.61
CA LYS A 258 9.06 -9.62 2.20
C LYS A 258 8.14 -8.77 1.33
N ASP A 259 7.99 -7.48 1.65
CA ASP A 259 7.11 -6.61 0.88
C ASP A 259 7.66 -6.32 -0.53
N TRP A 260 8.99 -6.26 -0.66
CA TRP A 260 9.66 -5.81 -1.89
C TRP A 260 10.31 -6.96 -2.68
N ASP A 261 10.21 -8.18 -2.17
CA ASP A 261 10.80 -9.38 -2.78
C ASP A 261 12.32 -9.25 -3.03
N ILE A 262 13.02 -8.76 -2.00
CA ILE A 262 14.48 -8.56 -2.02
C ILE A 262 15.14 -9.35 -0.90
N SER A 263 16.48 -9.43 -0.91
CA SER A 263 17.20 -10.06 0.19
C SER A 263 17.08 -9.23 1.49
N THR A 264 17.13 -9.89 2.65
CA THR A 264 17.16 -9.17 3.95
C THR A 264 18.40 -8.27 4.07
N HIS A 265 19.52 -8.65 3.44
CA HIS A 265 20.73 -7.84 3.38
C HIS A 265 20.48 -6.54 2.62
N GLU A 266 19.96 -6.65 1.40
CA GLU A 266 19.65 -5.49 0.55
C GLU A 266 18.61 -4.56 1.21
N ALA A 267 17.59 -5.14 1.85
CA ALA A 267 16.62 -4.37 2.63
C ALA A 267 17.28 -3.59 3.78
N GLN A 268 18.24 -4.21 4.48
CA GLN A 268 18.99 -3.56 5.55
C GLN A 268 19.88 -2.42 5.00
N GLU A 269 20.57 -2.64 3.87
CA GLU A 269 21.37 -1.60 3.21
C GLU A 269 20.53 -0.39 2.75
N MET A 270 19.28 -0.63 2.32
CA MET A 270 18.34 0.46 2.00
C MET A 270 17.93 1.24 3.25
N ILE A 271 17.64 0.54 4.35
CA ILE A 271 17.30 1.15 5.63
C ILE A 271 18.46 2.01 6.13
N ASP A 272 19.68 1.48 6.10
CA ASP A 272 20.87 2.19 6.58
C ASP A 272 21.15 3.42 5.73
N ARG A 273 21.18 3.29 4.39
CA ARG A 273 21.32 4.46 3.50
C ARG A 273 20.27 5.54 3.76
N TRP A 274 19.05 5.17 4.10
CA TRP A 274 17.99 6.12 4.39
C TRP A 274 18.25 6.88 5.70
N PHE A 275 18.61 6.17 6.77
CA PHE A 275 18.89 6.82 8.04
C PHE A 275 20.23 7.56 8.04
N ASP A 276 21.21 7.14 7.25
CA ASP A 276 22.47 7.85 7.06
C ASP A 276 22.25 9.17 6.29
N SER A 277 21.15 9.25 5.54
CA SER A 277 20.70 10.49 4.90
C SER A 277 20.04 11.48 5.86
N PHE A 278 19.49 10.97 6.97
CA PHE A 278 18.72 11.72 7.96
C PHE A 278 19.07 11.23 9.37
N PRO A 279 20.34 11.41 9.81
CA PRO A 279 20.82 10.86 11.09
C PRO A 279 20.06 11.42 12.30
N GLU A 280 19.57 12.66 12.20
CA GLU A 280 18.75 13.31 13.23
C GLU A 280 17.44 12.55 13.46
N VAL A 281 16.84 12.01 12.39
CA VAL A 281 15.63 11.18 12.48
C VAL A 281 15.92 9.86 13.19
N ARG A 282 17.10 9.25 12.94
CA ARG A 282 17.53 8.03 13.65
C ARG A 282 17.64 8.31 15.15
N ALA A 283 18.33 9.39 15.52
CA ALA A 283 18.54 9.80 16.90
C ALA A 283 17.23 10.15 17.62
N TRP A 284 16.38 10.95 16.98
CA TRP A 284 15.06 11.30 17.48
C TRP A 284 14.20 10.07 17.75
N LYS A 285 14.16 9.11 16.82
CA LYS A 285 13.38 7.89 16.97
C LYS A 285 13.83 7.06 18.18
N GLN A 286 15.15 6.89 18.35
CA GLN A 286 15.70 6.17 19.50
C GLN A 286 15.37 6.87 20.82
N CYS A 287 15.47 8.20 20.86
CA CYS A 287 15.10 9.00 22.03
C CYS A 287 13.60 8.88 22.35
N ALA A 288 12.73 9.00 21.34
CA ALA A 288 11.29 8.89 21.47
C ALA A 288 10.87 7.49 21.95
N GLU A 289 11.49 6.42 21.45
CA GLU A 289 11.25 5.05 21.91
C GLU A 289 11.68 4.85 23.35
N SER A 290 12.82 5.42 23.76
CA SER A 290 13.28 5.36 25.15
C SER A 290 12.33 6.10 26.08
N HIS A 291 11.96 7.34 25.74
CA HIS A 291 11.01 8.12 26.51
C HIS A 291 9.64 7.43 26.63
N ALA A 292 9.17 6.79 25.56
CA ALA A 292 7.91 6.08 25.55
C ALA A 292 7.87 4.88 26.51
N ARG A 293 9.01 4.21 26.74
CA ARG A 293 9.10 3.12 27.72
C ARG A 293 8.94 3.62 29.16
N ASP A 294 9.44 4.81 29.45
CA ASP A 294 9.49 5.36 30.81
C ASP A 294 8.25 6.20 31.16
N ALA A 295 7.76 7.01 30.22
CA ALA A 295 6.75 8.04 30.45
C ALA A 295 5.54 7.99 29.50
N GLY A 296 5.51 7.02 28.58
CA GLY A 296 4.53 6.97 27.50
C GLY A 296 4.84 7.96 26.37
N ALA A 297 4.00 7.95 25.31
CA ALA A 297 4.18 8.82 24.16
C ALA A 297 3.24 10.03 24.25
N ARG A 298 3.67 11.18 23.71
CA ARG A 298 2.82 12.36 23.54
C ARG A 298 3.03 12.99 22.17
N THR A 299 1.96 13.52 21.59
CA THR A 299 2.03 14.35 20.38
C THR A 299 2.55 15.76 20.71
N LEU A 300 2.89 16.54 19.67
CA LEU A 300 3.33 17.93 19.80
C LEU A 300 2.38 18.81 20.62
N LEU A 301 1.06 18.54 20.55
CA LEU A 301 0.03 19.29 21.28
C LEU A 301 -0.38 18.62 22.60
N GLY A 302 0.39 17.65 23.09
CA GLY A 302 0.24 17.08 24.42
C GLY A 302 -0.75 15.92 24.56
N ARG A 303 -1.43 15.49 23.48
CA ARG A 303 -2.22 14.24 23.49
C ARG A 303 -1.29 13.07 23.85
N ALA A 304 -1.65 12.33 24.89
CA ALA A 304 -1.02 11.08 25.31
C ALA A 304 -1.78 9.87 24.77
#